data_AF-A0A658BKF2-F1
#
_entry.id   AF-A0A658BKF2-F1
#
_cell.length_a   1.000
_cell.length_b   1.000
_cell.length_c   1.000
_cell.angle_alpha   90.00
_cell.angle_beta   90.00
_cell.angle_gamma   90.00
#
_symmetry.space_group_name_H-M   'P 1'
#
loop_
_entity.id
_entity.type
_entity.pdbx_description
1 polymer ?
#
loop_
_entity_poly.entity_id
_entity_poly.type
_entity_poly.pdbx_seq_one_letter_code
_entity_poly.pdbx_strand_id
1 'polypeptide(L)' 'AREVFPSAIGDIHQFWLARRSTPETIRREAPKTGRNDPCPCGSGKKYKQCCGKEPTVH' A
#
# COMPACT_ATOMS: atom_id res chain seq x y z
N ALA A 1 29.96 7.82 21.74
CA ALA A 1 30.64 7.13 20.63
C ALA A 1 29.72 7.23 19.41
N ARG A 2 30.13 7.92 18.34
CA ARG A 2 29.44 7.81 17.05
C ARG A 2 29.73 6.41 16.57
N GLU A 3 28.72 5.54 16.57
CA GLU A 3 28.83 4.22 15.97
C GLU A 3 29.30 4.42 14.52
N VAL A 4 30.52 3.96 14.24
CA VAL A 4 31.05 3.90 12.89
C VAL A 4 30.31 2.73 12.25
N PHE A 5 29.13 3.02 11.71
CA PHE A 5 28.40 2.06 10.89
C PHE A 5 29.37 1.55 9.83
N PRO A 6 29.51 0.21 9.65
CA PRO A 6 30.36 -0.34 8.62
C PRO A 6 30.06 0.34 7.29
N SER A 7 31.09 0.71 6.52
CA SER A 7 30.93 1.36 5.22
C SER A 7 29.90 0.64 4.33
N ALA A 8 29.81 -0.69 4.48
CA ALA A 8 28.80 -1.54 3.85
C ALA A 8 27.34 -1.06 4.03
N ILE A 9 26.94 -0.55 5.19
CA ILE A 9 25.57 -0.01 5.39
C ILE A 9 25.40 1.29 4.61
N GLY A 10 26.43 2.14 4.57
CA GLY A 10 26.47 3.34 3.75
C GLY A 10 26.35 3.01 2.26
N ASP A 11 27.08 1.99 1.80
CA ASP A 11 27.09 1.54 0.41
C ASP A 11 25.72 0.97 -0.01
N ILE A 12 25.11 0.16 0.85
CA ILE A 12 23.74 -0.33 0.65
C ILE A 12 22.74 0.83 0.57
N HIS A 13 22.88 1.83 1.45
CA HIS A 13 21.99 3.00 1.45
C HIS A 13 22.14 3.84 0.16
N GLN A 14 23.37 4.08 -0.30
CA GLN A 14 23.66 4.80 -1.55
C GLN A 14 23.14 4.02 -2.77
N PHE A 15 23.30 2.70 -2.80
CA PHE A 15 22.77 1.85 -3.86
C PHE A 15 21.24 2.01 -4.01
N TRP A 16 20.49 1.96 -2.91
CA TRP A 16 19.04 2.17 -2.95
C TRP A 16 18.63 3.62 -3.18
N LEU A 17 19.45 4.62 -2.81
CA LEU A 17 19.20 6.02 -3.17
C LEU A 17 19.32 6.25 -4.67
N ALA A 18 20.40 5.78 -5.29
CA ALA A 18 20.65 5.94 -6.72
C ALA A 18 19.56 5.27 -7.59
N ARG A 19 18.87 4.26 -7.04
CA ARG A 19 17.85 3.48 -7.74
C ARG A 19 16.41 3.84 -7.38
N ARG A 20 16.20 4.76 -6.44
CA ARG A 20 14.87 5.20 -6.03
C ARG A 20 14.29 6.14 -7.09
N SER A 21 13.30 5.68 -7.85
CA SER A 21 12.37 6.57 -8.54
C SER A 21 11.34 7.08 -7.53
N THR A 22 11.06 8.38 -7.49
CA THR A 22 9.92 8.91 -6.76
C THR A 22 8.65 8.70 -7.60
N PRO A 23 7.78 7.72 -7.29
CA PRO A 23 6.53 7.60 -8.02
C PRO A 23 5.69 8.84 -7.74
N GLU A 24 5.06 9.39 -8.77
CA GLU A 24 4.06 10.44 -8.58
C GLU A 24 2.87 9.89 -7.79
N THR A 25 2.25 10.75 -6.98
CA THR A 25 1.09 10.38 -6.19
C THR A 25 -0.13 10.25 -7.11
N ILE A 26 -0.60 9.03 -7.33
CA ILE A 26 -1.80 8.80 -8.14
C ILE A 26 -3.04 9.17 -7.31
N ARG A 27 -3.73 10.25 -7.72
CA ARG A 27 -5.05 10.60 -7.18
C ARG A 27 -6.12 9.85 -7.96
N ARG A 28 -7.00 9.13 -7.26
CA ARG A 28 -8.19 8.52 -7.87
C ARG A 28 -9.22 9.61 -8.17
N GLU A 29 -9.76 9.60 -9.38
CA GLU A 29 -10.90 10.46 -9.76
C GLU A 29 -12.20 9.96 -9.10
N ALA A 30 -12.38 8.64 -9.06
CA ALA A 30 -13.57 8.01 -8.51
C ALA A 30 -13.56 8.00 -6.97
N PRO A 31 -14.73 8.18 -6.33
CA PRO A 31 -14.88 8.04 -4.89
C PRO A 31 -14.56 6.61 -4.44
N LYS A 32 -14.01 6.47 -3.24
CA LYS A 32 -13.79 5.17 -2.63
C LYS A 32 -15.12 4.57 -2.21
N THR A 33 -15.40 3.32 -2.62
CA THR A 33 -16.52 2.54 -2.08
C THR A 33 -16.29 2.30 -0.59
N GLY A 34 -17.21 2.76 0.26
CA GLY A 34 -17.18 2.51 1.69
C GLY A 34 -17.54 1.06 2.02
N ARG A 35 -17.04 0.56 3.17
CA ARG A 35 -17.27 -0.84 3.61
C ARG A 35 -18.75 -1.23 3.68
N ASN A 36 -19.64 -0.29 4.00
CA ASN A 36 -21.08 -0.54 4.17
C ASN A 36 -21.92 -0.23 2.91
N ASP A 37 -21.33 0.37 1.88
CA ASP A 37 -22.03 0.75 0.65
C ASP A 37 -22.43 -0.49 -0.16
N PRO A 38 -23.44 -0.38 -1.05
CA PRO A 38 -23.75 -1.44 -2.00
C PRO A 38 -22.51 -1.78 -2.84
N CYS A 39 -22.24 -3.08 -2.99
CA CYS A 39 -21.06 -3.55 -3.70
C CYS A 39 -21.20 -3.28 -5.21
N PRO A 40 -20.19 -2.66 -5.87
CA PRO A 40 -20.28 -2.27 -7.28
C PRO A 40 -20.31 -3.46 -8.26
N CYS A 41 -20.13 -4.69 -7.78
CA CYS A 41 -20.25 -5.91 -8.59
C CYS A 41 -21.71 -6.35 -8.85
N GLY A 42 -22.70 -5.62 -8.34
CA GLY A 42 -24.12 -5.92 -8.57
C GLY A 42 -24.70 -7.02 -7.69
N SER A 43 -23.97 -7.49 -6.67
CA SER A 43 -24.42 -8.59 -5.80
C SER A 43 -25.54 -8.23 -4.82
N GLY A 44 -25.89 -6.93 -4.69
CA GLY A 44 -26.83 -6.44 -3.69
C GLY A 44 -26.33 -6.48 -2.23
N LYS A 45 -25.12 -7.00 -1.98
CA LYS A 45 -24.51 -7.09 -0.65
C LYS A 45 -23.71 -5.82 -0.32
N LYS A 46 -23.46 -5.57 0.97
CA LYS A 46 -22.51 -4.54 1.42
C LYS A 46 -21.09 -4.89 0.95
N TYR A 47 -20.28 -3.89 0.58
CA TYR A 47 -18.92 -4.10 0.08
C TYR A 47 -18.08 -5.01 1.00
N LYS A 48 -18.14 -4.81 2.33
CA LYS A 48 -17.44 -5.63 3.34
C LYS A 48 -17.86 -7.10 3.40
N GLN A 49 -19.03 -7.44 2.86
CA GLN A 49 -19.58 -8.79 2.82
C GLN A 49 -19.47 -9.43 1.43
N CYS A 50 -18.86 -8.72 0.47
CA CYS A 50 -18.67 -9.16 -0.91
C CYS A 50 -17.21 -8.96 -1.33
N CYS A 51 -16.91 -8.06 -2.29
CA CYS A 51 -15.56 -7.86 -2.82
C CYS A 51 -14.55 -7.33 -1.79
N GLY A 52 -15.00 -6.64 -0.74
CA GLY A 52 -14.17 -6.14 0.35
C GLY A 52 -14.11 -7.05 1.57
N LYS A 53 -14.48 -8.33 1.43
CA LYS A 53 -14.40 -9.31 2.53
C LYS A 53 -12.95 -9.72 2.74
N GLU A 54 -12.43 -9.53 3.95
CA GLU A 54 -11.10 -10.00 4.32
C GLU A 54 -11.12 -11.53 4.46
N PRO A 55 -10.07 -12.25 4.02
CA PRO A 55 -9.92 -13.66 4.34
C PRO A 55 -9.71 -13.78 5.85
N THR A 56 -10.64 -14.44 6.54
CA THR A 56 -10.51 -14.74 7.96
C THR A 56 -9.41 -15.78 8.11
N VAL A 57 -8.21 -15.32 8.48
CA VAL A 57 -7.14 -16.19 8.98
C VAL A 57 -7.48 -16.45 10.45
N HIS A 58 -7.73 -17.72 10.79
CA HIS A 58 -7.90 -18.18 12.16
C HIS A 58 -6.58 -18.73 12.68
#